data_AF-A0AAU5N4R6-F1
#
_entry.id   AF-A0AAU5N4R6-F1
#
_cell.length_a   1.000
_cell.length_b   1.000
_cell.length_c   1.000
_cell.angle_alpha   90.00
_cell.angle_beta   90.00
_cell.angle_gamma   90.00
#
_symmetry.space_group_name_H-M   'P 1'
#
loop_
_entity.id
_entity.type
_entity.pdbx_description
1 polymer ?
#
loop_
_entity_poly.entity_id
_entity_poly.type
_entity_poly.pdbx_seq_one_letter_code
_entity_poly.pdbx_strand_id
1 'polypeptide(L)'
;MWEREWVSEKNVGTLQYRFDGPEDAPVLVIGPSLGTTWHMWDRQIPELTQHWRVFRYDLPGHGGAPARPATAVSELGDRLLATLDGVGVQRFGYVGCSIGGAIGADLALRHPHRVAALALVASSPRFGSADEFRQRGVIVRTNGLEPMARTAPERWFTPAFASAQPAIVEWAVQMVRTTDPGCYIAACEALAAFDIRTELGRIPVPTLVVVGAEDRVTGPGDARTLVAGIPDARLALVPGASHLAPVEQPGAVTDLLLTHFSTAWQDTQAAIPMPDSVPRLSAPVQPVAEIGTAESAPEAVAGGRPDPYTPGMRLRREVLGDAQVDGVMAAADDFTGDFQELVTRYAWGEVWSREGLDRRTRSTVTLTALVASGRLESLAAHTRAALRNGLTPAEIKEVLMQTAVYCGIPVASAAFTIAQSVIQAETTPPA
;
A
#
# COMPACT_ATOMS: atom_id res chain seq x y z
N MET A 1 0.78 -12.25 43.61
CA MET A 1 0.26 -10.90 43.31
C MET A 1 -0.36 -11.02 41.94
N TRP A 2 -1.68 -11.16 41.88
CA TRP A 2 -2.40 -11.70 40.71
C TRP A 2 -2.80 -10.56 39.78
N GLU A 3 -2.35 -10.63 38.53
CA GLU A 3 -2.72 -9.76 37.40
C GLU A 3 -4.24 -9.84 37.17
N ARG A 4 -4.93 -8.70 37.21
CA ARG A 4 -6.35 -8.64 36.80
C ARG A 4 -6.41 -8.42 35.29
N GLU A 5 -6.63 -9.50 34.55
CA GLU A 5 -7.06 -9.46 33.16
C GLU A 5 -8.47 -8.87 33.08
N TRP A 6 -8.60 -7.64 32.57
CA TRP A 6 -9.89 -7.04 32.24
C TRP A 6 -10.22 -7.31 30.78
N VAL A 7 -10.73 -8.51 30.48
CA VAL A 7 -11.29 -8.81 29.15
C VAL A 7 -12.70 -8.21 29.09
N SER A 8 -12.91 -7.17 28.28
CA SER A 8 -14.22 -6.52 28.17
C SER A 8 -15.18 -7.32 27.28
N GLU A 9 -16.01 -8.17 27.87
CA GLU A 9 -17.30 -8.58 27.29
C GLU A 9 -18.36 -7.61 27.79
N LYS A 10 -18.85 -6.66 26.97
CA LYS A 10 -20.22 -6.09 27.16
C LYS A 10 -20.82 -5.18 26.09
N ASN A 11 -20.11 -4.77 25.03
CA ASN A 11 -20.74 -3.96 23.97
C ASN A 11 -20.54 -4.54 22.57
N VAL A 12 -21.62 -4.57 21.79
CA VAL A 12 -21.65 -5.11 20.41
C VAL A 12 -20.69 -4.34 19.46
N GLY A 13 -20.30 -3.12 19.83
CA GLY A 13 -19.41 -2.24 19.09
C GLY A 13 -18.04 -1.94 19.70
N THR A 14 -17.55 -2.69 20.71
CA THR A 14 -16.20 -2.46 21.27
C THR A 14 -15.19 -3.50 20.80
N LEU A 15 -13.89 -3.17 20.90
CA LEU A 15 -12.77 -4.04 20.57
C LEU A 15 -12.26 -4.75 21.83
N GLN A 16 -11.65 -5.93 21.66
CA GLN A 16 -10.86 -6.53 22.73
C GLN A 16 -9.57 -5.71 22.89
N TYR A 17 -9.21 -5.40 24.13
CA TYR A 17 -8.03 -4.60 24.44
C TYR A 17 -7.35 -5.04 25.73
N ARG A 18 -6.16 -4.50 25.95
CA ARG A 18 -5.45 -4.51 27.24
C ARG A 18 -4.70 -3.20 27.45
N PHE A 19 -4.40 -2.91 28.72
CA PHE A 19 -3.50 -1.83 29.11
C PHE A 19 -2.18 -2.40 29.67
N ASP A 20 -1.10 -1.68 29.43
CA ASP A 20 0.22 -1.93 30.01
C ASP A 20 0.82 -0.60 30.49
N GLY A 21 1.63 -0.63 31.55
CA GLY A 21 2.29 0.56 32.10
C GLY A 21 1.49 1.32 33.17
N PRO A 22 1.99 2.50 33.59
CA PRO A 22 1.46 3.25 34.73
C PRO A 22 0.07 3.83 34.48
N GLU A 23 -0.85 3.69 35.44
CA GLU A 23 -2.26 4.07 35.28
C GLU A 23 -2.49 5.58 35.00
N ASP A 24 -1.63 6.43 35.55
CA ASP A 24 -1.73 7.89 35.49
C ASP A 24 -0.97 8.53 34.32
N ALA A 25 -0.28 7.73 33.50
CA ALA A 25 0.46 8.24 32.35
C ALA A 25 -0.46 8.54 31.14
N PRO A 26 -0.04 9.44 30.23
CA PRO A 26 -0.77 9.68 28.99
C PRO A 26 -0.93 8.39 28.17
N VAL A 27 -2.07 8.24 27.48
CA VAL A 27 -2.41 6.98 26.80
C VAL A 27 -1.85 6.92 25.38
N LEU A 28 -1.00 5.93 25.11
CA LEU A 28 -0.54 5.62 23.75
C LEU A 28 -1.33 4.41 23.21
N VAL A 29 -2.14 4.63 22.18
CA VAL A 29 -2.91 3.59 21.50
C VAL A 29 -2.05 2.95 20.41
N ILE A 30 -2.01 1.61 20.39
CA ILE A 30 -1.22 0.83 19.44
C ILE A 30 -2.10 -0.13 18.64
N GLY A 31 -2.13 0.04 17.32
CA GLY A 31 -2.93 -0.75 16.38
C GLY A 31 -2.13 -1.84 15.64
N PRO A 32 -2.67 -3.06 15.49
CA PRO A 32 -1.99 -4.18 14.85
C PRO A 32 -2.09 -4.15 13.31
N SER A 33 -1.36 -5.04 12.66
CA SER A 33 -1.47 -5.32 11.22
C SER A 33 -2.54 -6.40 10.94
N LEU A 34 -3.04 -6.48 9.70
CA LEU A 34 -4.00 -7.50 9.28
C LEU A 34 -3.39 -8.90 9.42
N GLY A 35 -4.10 -9.82 10.06
CA GLY A 35 -3.63 -11.19 10.32
C GLY A 35 -2.64 -11.29 11.48
N THR A 36 -2.46 -10.22 12.27
CA THR A 36 -1.66 -10.21 13.49
C THR A 36 -2.51 -9.90 14.71
N THR A 37 -1.93 -10.05 15.89
CA THR A 37 -2.51 -9.59 17.16
C THR A 37 -1.67 -8.46 17.73
N TRP A 38 -2.10 -7.83 18.83
CA TRP A 38 -1.31 -6.87 19.58
C TRP A 38 0.08 -7.40 20.00
N HIS A 39 0.30 -8.72 20.01
CA HIS A 39 1.56 -9.33 20.39
C HIS A 39 2.69 -8.99 19.40
N MET A 40 2.37 -8.53 18.18
CA MET A 40 3.36 -7.96 17.26
C MET A 40 4.15 -6.78 17.85
N TRP A 41 3.62 -6.15 18.90
CA TRP A 41 4.22 -5.01 19.58
C TRP A 41 4.90 -5.37 20.91
N ASP A 42 4.94 -6.64 21.31
CA ASP A 42 5.43 -7.05 22.64
C ASP A 42 6.87 -6.57 22.91
N ARG A 43 7.71 -6.46 21.88
CA ARG A 43 9.10 -6.00 22.00
C ARG A 43 9.28 -4.50 22.18
N GLN A 44 8.23 -3.71 21.98
CA GLN A 44 8.22 -2.26 22.20
C GLN A 44 7.71 -1.91 23.62
N ILE A 45 6.94 -2.80 24.24
CA ILE A 45 6.20 -2.51 25.47
C ILE A 45 7.11 -2.15 26.66
N PRO A 46 8.22 -2.86 26.93
CA PRO A 46 9.05 -2.56 28.09
C PRO A 46 9.56 -1.11 28.11
N GLU A 47 9.91 -0.56 26.95
CA GLU A 47 10.41 0.81 26.80
C GLU A 47 9.27 1.83 26.73
N LEU A 48 8.21 1.56 25.95
CA LEU A 48 7.08 2.49 25.83
C LEU A 48 6.37 2.71 27.17
N THR A 49 6.24 1.66 27.98
CA THR A 49 5.56 1.73 29.29
C THR A 49 6.32 2.52 30.35
N GLN A 50 7.56 2.94 30.08
CA GLN A 50 8.29 3.88 30.96
C GLN A 50 7.71 5.31 30.89
N HIS A 51 6.96 5.63 29.83
CA HIS A 51 6.49 6.99 29.55
C HIS A 51 4.97 7.07 29.34
N TRP A 52 4.34 6.02 28.81
CA TRP A 52 2.92 6.01 28.48
C TRP A 52 2.18 4.84 29.11
N ARG A 53 0.89 5.05 29.32
CA ARG A 53 -0.07 3.97 29.53
C ARG A 53 -0.45 3.41 28.17
N VAL A 54 0.06 2.23 27.82
CA VAL A 54 -0.09 1.68 26.48
C VAL A 54 -1.42 0.94 26.36
N PHE A 55 -2.30 1.38 25.47
CA PHE A 55 -3.54 0.69 25.11
C PHE A 55 -3.31 -0.13 23.84
N ARG A 56 -3.50 -1.43 23.91
CA ARG A 56 -3.38 -2.34 22.77
C ARG A 56 -4.70 -3.02 22.50
N TYR A 57 -5.02 -3.23 21.23
CA TYR A 57 -6.26 -3.89 20.83
C TYR A 57 -6.03 -4.87 19.68
N ASP A 58 -6.91 -5.86 19.60
CA ASP A 58 -6.98 -6.79 18.49
C ASP A 58 -8.10 -6.36 17.53
N LEU A 59 -7.87 -6.57 16.23
CA LEU A 59 -8.92 -6.41 15.23
C LEU A 59 -10.01 -7.47 15.46
N PRO A 60 -11.27 -7.24 15.03
CA PRO A 60 -12.30 -8.25 15.16
C PRO A 60 -11.88 -9.59 14.56
N GLY A 61 -12.15 -10.69 15.28
CA GLY A 61 -11.77 -12.03 14.86
C GLY A 61 -10.27 -12.35 14.86
N HIS A 62 -9.40 -11.44 15.29
CA HIS A 62 -7.96 -11.70 15.41
C HIS A 62 -7.63 -12.10 16.85
N GLY A 63 -6.71 -13.06 17.02
CA GLY A 63 -6.32 -13.52 18.35
C GLY A 63 -7.51 -14.11 19.11
N GLY A 64 -7.83 -13.54 20.27
CA GLY A 64 -9.01 -13.91 21.07
C GLY A 64 -10.26 -13.06 20.76
N ALA A 65 -10.17 -12.08 19.87
CA ALA A 65 -11.22 -11.07 19.70
C ALA A 65 -12.50 -11.67 19.14
N PRO A 66 -13.68 -11.28 19.66
CA PRO A 66 -14.96 -11.71 19.12
C PRO A 66 -15.05 -11.48 17.61
N ALA A 67 -15.45 -12.51 16.87
CA ALA A 67 -15.61 -12.46 15.42
C ALA A 67 -16.81 -11.58 15.05
N ARG A 68 -16.54 -10.30 14.78
CA ARG A 68 -17.53 -9.29 14.41
C ARG A 68 -17.01 -8.50 13.20
N PRO A 69 -17.28 -9.00 11.98
CA PRO A 69 -16.75 -8.40 10.75
C PRO A 69 -17.02 -6.90 10.66
N ALA A 70 -16.04 -6.15 10.14
CA ALA A 70 -16.15 -4.73 9.82
C ALA A 70 -15.58 -4.51 8.41
N THR A 71 -16.36 -3.90 7.52
CA THR A 71 -16.02 -3.80 6.08
C THR A 71 -15.55 -2.41 5.66
N ALA A 72 -15.33 -1.52 6.63
CA ALA A 72 -14.75 -0.20 6.41
C ALA A 72 -13.75 0.15 7.51
N VAL A 73 -12.70 0.88 7.14
CA VAL A 73 -11.71 1.38 8.11
C VAL A 73 -12.36 2.34 9.12
N SER A 74 -13.31 3.17 8.68
CA SER A 74 -14.07 4.07 9.54
C SER A 74 -14.87 3.32 10.60
N GLU A 75 -15.44 2.15 10.26
CA GLU A 75 -16.15 1.31 11.22
C GLU A 75 -15.21 0.76 12.30
N LEU A 76 -14.00 0.35 11.93
CA LEU A 76 -12.96 -0.06 12.89
C LEU A 76 -12.54 1.11 13.79
N GLY A 77 -12.39 2.31 13.21
CA GLY A 77 -12.12 3.54 13.96
C GLY A 77 -13.23 3.89 14.95
N ASP A 78 -14.49 3.79 14.55
CA ASP A 78 -15.64 4.07 15.42
C ASP A 78 -15.72 3.07 16.58
N ARG A 79 -15.45 1.78 16.33
CA ARG A 79 -15.37 0.75 17.38
C ARG A 79 -14.24 1.03 18.37
N LEU A 80 -13.08 1.47 17.88
CA LEU A 80 -11.96 1.86 18.73
C LEU A 80 -12.32 3.06 19.60
N LEU A 81 -12.90 4.12 19.03
CA LEU A 81 -13.35 5.29 19.79
C LEU A 81 -14.38 4.93 20.85
N ALA A 82 -15.39 4.12 20.50
CA ALA A 82 -16.40 3.66 21.45
C ALA A 82 -15.77 2.87 22.61
N THR A 83 -14.71 2.11 22.33
CA THR A 83 -13.94 1.38 23.35
C THR A 83 -13.18 2.35 24.26
N LEU A 84 -12.47 3.32 23.69
CA LEU A 84 -11.71 4.34 24.41
C LEU A 84 -12.61 5.24 25.27
N ASP A 85 -13.78 5.62 24.77
CA ASP A 85 -14.79 6.36 25.51
C ASP A 85 -15.29 5.57 26.72
N GLY A 86 -15.54 4.27 26.54
CA GLY A 86 -15.96 3.37 27.62
C GLY A 86 -14.93 3.21 28.75
N VAL A 87 -13.64 3.45 28.47
CA VAL A 87 -12.57 3.44 29.48
C VAL A 87 -12.10 4.84 29.89
N GLY A 88 -12.79 5.89 29.45
CA GLY A 88 -12.53 7.27 29.86
C GLY A 88 -11.35 7.95 29.16
N VAL A 89 -10.83 7.40 28.05
CA VAL A 89 -9.69 7.95 27.32
C VAL A 89 -10.15 8.97 26.29
N GLN A 90 -9.97 10.26 26.59
CA GLN A 90 -10.47 11.36 25.75
C GLN A 90 -9.44 11.89 24.74
N ARG A 91 -8.14 11.78 25.01
CA ARG A 91 -7.08 12.20 24.08
C ARG A 91 -5.89 11.27 24.21
N PHE A 92 -5.30 10.89 23.09
CA PHE A 92 -4.26 9.86 23.04
C PHE A 92 -3.30 10.08 21.87
N GLY A 93 -2.08 9.58 22.00
CA GLY A 93 -1.18 9.36 20.88
C GLY A 93 -1.56 8.07 20.20
N TYR A 94 -1.37 7.98 18.89
CA TYR A 94 -1.74 6.78 18.13
C TYR A 94 -0.58 6.30 17.27
N VAL A 95 -0.25 5.02 17.36
CA VAL A 95 0.63 4.33 16.42
C VAL A 95 -0.09 3.11 15.86
N GLY A 96 0.01 2.88 14.55
CA GLY A 96 -0.62 1.72 13.92
C GLY A 96 0.21 1.14 12.78
N CYS A 97 0.23 -0.19 12.68
CA CYS A 97 0.91 -0.90 11.60
C CYS A 97 -0.09 -1.26 10.48
N SER A 98 0.23 -0.98 9.21
CA SER A 98 -0.58 -1.39 8.06
C SER A 98 -2.04 -0.92 8.16
N ILE A 99 -3.03 -1.81 8.27
CA ILE A 99 -4.43 -1.47 8.53
C ILE A 99 -4.61 -0.67 9.84
N GLY A 100 -3.81 -0.92 10.88
CA GLY A 100 -3.77 -0.08 12.07
C GLY A 100 -3.39 1.37 11.72
N GLY A 101 -2.43 1.56 10.81
CA GLY A 101 -2.10 2.90 10.30
C GLY A 101 -3.28 3.55 9.56
N ALA A 102 -4.03 2.78 8.76
CA ALA A 102 -5.24 3.26 8.09
C ALA A 102 -6.30 3.75 9.09
N ILE A 103 -6.51 2.99 10.17
CA ILE A 103 -7.41 3.37 11.28
C ILE A 103 -6.92 4.68 11.92
N GLY A 104 -5.62 4.79 12.21
CA GLY A 104 -5.05 6.02 12.78
C GLY A 104 -5.23 7.25 11.90
N ALA A 105 -5.00 7.11 10.59
CA ALA A 105 -5.17 8.19 9.62
C ALA A 105 -6.65 8.62 9.50
N ASP A 106 -7.57 7.66 9.45
CA ASP A 106 -9.02 7.91 9.48
C ASP A 106 -9.46 8.64 10.76
N LEU A 107 -8.95 8.22 11.92
CA LEU A 107 -9.19 8.91 13.20
C LEU A 107 -8.64 10.34 13.19
N ALA A 108 -7.45 10.57 12.66
CA ALA A 108 -6.87 11.90 12.58
C ALA A 108 -7.63 12.82 11.59
N LEU A 109 -8.25 12.26 10.55
CA LEU A 109 -9.09 13.00 9.61
C LEU A 109 -10.47 13.37 10.20
N ARG A 110 -11.12 12.40 10.86
CA ARG A 110 -12.51 12.57 11.34
C ARG A 110 -12.60 13.11 12.76
N HIS A 111 -11.60 12.81 13.59
CA HIS A 111 -11.58 13.12 15.03
C HIS A 111 -10.21 13.70 15.48
N PRO A 112 -9.67 14.74 14.80
CA PRO A 112 -8.31 15.24 15.09
C PRO A 112 -8.13 15.73 16.53
N HIS A 113 -9.20 16.16 17.21
CA HIS A 113 -9.15 16.60 18.61
C HIS A 113 -8.83 15.47 19.60
N ARG A 114 -9.07 14.21 19.21
CA ARG A 114 -8.78 13.01 20.01
C ARG A 114 -7.33 12.54 19.85
N VAL A 115 -6.72 12.80 18.69
CA VAL A 115 -5.37 12.32 18.36
C VAL A 115 -4.35 13.41 18.66
N ALA A 116 -3.46 13.17 19.62
CA ALA A 116 -2.42 14.13 20.01
C ALA A 116 -1.25 14.15 19.01
N ALA A 117 -0.82 12.96 18.57
CA ALA A 117 0.23 12.73 17.58
C ALA A 117 0.00 11.37 16.93
N LEU A 118 0.51 11.18 15.72
CA LEU A 118 0.22 10.02 14.87
C LEU A 118 1.51 9.37 14.35
N ALA A 119 1.65 8.05 14.50
CA ALA A 119 2.68 7.27 13.83
C ALA A 119 2.06 6.21 12.91
N LEU A 120 2.38 6.29 11.62
CA LEU A 120 1.94 5.37 10.57
C LEU A 120 3.10 4.43 10.24
N VAL A 121 3.01 3.17 10.66
CA VAL A 121 4.06 2.18 10.45
C VAL A 121 3.65 1.23 9.31
N ALA A 122 4.50 1.07 8.30
CA ALA A 122 4.26 0.19 7.16
C ALA A 122 2.82 0.35 6.61
N SER A 123 2.38 1.58 6.42
CA SER A 123 1.01 1.93 6.03
C SER A 123 1.00 2.73 4.73
N SER A 124 -0.20 2.95 4.18
CA SER A 124 -0.38 3.52 2.85
C SER A 124 -1.65 4.39 2.80
N PRO A 125 -1.68 5.47 1.99
CA PRO A 125 -2.90 6.26 1.83
C PRO A 125 -3.94 5.54 0.97
N ARG A 126 -3.54 4.46 0.29
CA ARG A 126 -4.40 3.52 -0.45
C ARG A 126 -3.67 2.19 -0.61
N PHE A 127 -4.27 1.10 -0.18
CA PHE A 127 -3.62 -0.22 -0.21
C PHE A 127 -3.84 -0.93 -1.54
N GLY A 128 -2.77 -1.10 -2.33
CA GLY A 128 -2.80 -1.88 -3.57
C GLY A 128 -3.96 -1.52 -4.51
N SER A 129 -4.42 -2.50 -5.29
CA SER A 129 -5.70 -2.40 -6.00
C SER A 129 -6.84 -3.02 -5.20
N ALA A 130 -8.06 -2.49 -5.39
CA ALA A 130 -9.24 -3.05 -4.75
C ALA A 130 -9.47 -4.52 -5.17
N ASP A 131 -9.13 -4.86 -6.42
CA ASP A 131 -9.30 -6.21 -6.95
C ASP A 131 -8.33 -7.21 -6.30
N GLU A 132 -7.10 -6.81 -5.99
CA GLU A 132 -6.14 -7.66 -5.24
C GLU A 132 -6.69 -8.04 -3.86
N PHE A 133 -7.27 -7.09 -3.13
CA PHE A 133 -7.84 -7.35 -1.80
C PHE A 133 -9.13 -8.17 -1.87
N ARG A 134 -10.00 -7.91 -2.86
CA ARG A 134 -11.19 -8.73 -3.10
C ARG A 134 -10.81 -10.16 -3.50
N GLN A 135 -9.79 -10.33 -4.34
CA GLN A 135 -9.29 -11.65 -4.73
C GLN A 135 -8.75 -12.43 -3.52
N ARG A 136 -8.04 -11.76 -2.59
CA ARG A 136 -7.66 -12.39 -1.31
C ARG A 136 -8.89 -12.85 -0.54
N GLY A 137 -9.93 -12.03 -0.47
CA GLY A 137 -11.21 -12.40 0.15
C GLY A 137 -11.85 -13.64 -0.47
N VAL A 138 -11.82 -13.78 -1.79
CA VAL A 138 -12.29 -14.98 -2.51
C VAL A 138 -11.45 -16.20 -2.14
N ILE A 139 -10.11 -16.09 -2.17
CA ILE A 139 -9.21 -17.19 -1.81
C ILE A 139 -9.49 -17.68 -0.39
N VAL A 140 -9.65 -16.76 0.57
CA VAL A 140 -9.93 -17.09 1.97
C VAL A 140 -11.28 -17.75 2.15
N ARG A 141 -12.30 -17.28 1.42
CA ARG A 141 -13.65 -17.87 1.48
C ARG A 141 -13.66 -19.33 1.05
N THR A 142 -12.84 -19.69 0.07
CA THR A 142 -12.77 -21.06 -0.47
C THR A 142 -11.79 -21.96 0.29
N ASN A 143 -10.66 -21.42 0.75
CA ASN A 143 -9.52 -22.22 1.22
C ASN A 143 -9.15 -21.97 2.70
N GLY A 144 -9.90 -21.12 3.41
CA GLY A 144 -9.51 -20.63 4.72
C GLY A 144 -8.24 -19.77 4.67
N LEU A 145 -7.56 -19.60 5.80
CA LEU A 145 -6.39 -18.73 5.90
C LEU A 145 -5.05 -19.39 5.55
N GLU A 146 -5.01 -20.70 5.30
CA GLU A 146 -3.75 -21.40 5.03
C GLU A 146 -2.97 -20.81 3.83
N PRO A 147 -3.59 -20.44 2.69
CA PRO A 147 -2.86 -19.77 1.61
C PRO A 147 -2.27 -18.41 2.01
N MET A 148 -2.95 -17.67 2.90
CA MET A 148 -2.46 -16.39 3.41
C MET A 148 -1.30 -16.62 4.38
N ALA A 149 -1.42 -17.59 5.28
CA ALA A 149 -0.41 -17.96 6.24
C ALA A 149 0.89 -18.41 5.56
N ARG A 150 0.81 -19.29 4.55
CA ARG A 150 1.96 -19.79 3.79
C ARG A 150 2.74 -18.70 3.06
N THR A 151 2.05 -17.66 2.59
CA THR A 151 2.67 -16.55 1.83
C THR A 151 2.95 -15.31 2.68
N ALA A 152 2.61 -15.34 3.98
CA ALA A 152 2.84 -14.22 4.88
C ALA A 152 4.34 -13.92 5.10
N PRO A 153 5.22 -14.92 5.33
CA PRO A 153 6.64 -14.66 5.60
C PRO A 153 7.35 -13.83 4.54
N GLU A 154 7.14 -14.17 3.27
CA GLU A 154 7.75 -13.49 2.12
C GLU A 154 7.31 -12.03 1.98
N ARG A 155 6.12 -11.69 2.50
CA ARG A 155 5.56 -10.34 2.49
C ARG A 155 5.94 -9.55 3.73
N TRP A 156 6.15 -10.24 4.86
CA TRP A 156 6.29 -9.62 6.17
C TRP A 156 7.72 -9.39 6.62
N PHE A 157 8.65 -10.21 6.17
CA PHE A 157 10.03 -10.21 6.64
C PHE A 157 11.02 -10.18 5.49
N THR A 158 12.22 -9.65 5.72
CA THR A 158 13.31 -9.84 4.76
C THR A 158 13.72 -11.32 4.70
N PRO A 159 14.29 -11.80 3.57
CA PRO A 159 14.83 -13.16 3.50
C PRO A 159 15.90 -13.44 4.55
N ALA A 160 16.71 -12.43 4.89
CA ALA A 160 17.75 -12.53 5.90
C ALA A 160 17.16 -12.78 7.30
N PHE A 161 16.17 -12.00 7.71
CA PHE A 161 15.49 -12.21 8.99
C PHE A 161 14.73 -13.53 9.01
N ALA A 162 14.02 -13.86 7.92
CA ALA A 162 13.25 -15.09 7.85
C ALA A 162 14.14 -16.34 8.01
N SER A 163 15.35 -16.32 7.44
CA SER A 163 16.34 -17.37 7.63
C SER A 163 16.96 -17.37 9.02
N ALA A 164 17.19 -16.21 9.62
CA ALA A 164 17.86 -16.09 10.92
C ALA A 164 16.93 -16.34 12.12
N GLN A 165 15.63 -16.07 11.97
CA GLN A 165 14.64 -16.07 13.04
C GLN A 165 13.39 -16.93 12.69
N PRO A 166 13.57 -18.20 12.31
CA PRO A 166 12.46 -19.04 11.82
C PRO A 166 11.35 -19.24 12.86
N ALA A 167 11.68 -19.27 14.17
CA ALA A 167 10.69 -19.39 15.24
C ALA A 167 9.78 -18.16 15.35
N ILE A 168 10.33 -16.96 15.15
CA ILE A 168 9.55 -15.71 15.16
C ILE A 168 8.65 -15.65 13.91
N VAL A 169 9.17 -16.07 12.76
CA VAL A 169 8.38 -16.18 11.54
C VAL A 169 7.22 -17.14 11.72
N GLU A 170 7.47 -18.35 12.24
CA GLU A 170 6.42 -19.34 12.47
C GLU A 170 5.36 -18.81 13.44
N TRP A 171 5.78 -18.15 14.52
CA TRP A 171 4.85 -17.48 15.45
C TRP A 171 3.96 -16.45 14.73
N ALA A 172 4.52 -15.63 13.83
CA ALA A 172 3.74 -14.68 13.06
C ALA A 172 2.76 -15.38 12.09
N VAL A 173 3.18 -16.48 11.46
CA VAL A 173 2.31 -17.32 10.61
C VAL A 173 1.16 -17.90 11.43
N GLN A 174 1.40 -18.32 12.67
CA GLN A 174 0.33 -18.84 13.54
C GLN A 174 -0.73 -17.78 13.85
N MET A 175 -0.35 -16.51 14.05
CA MET A 175 -1.35 -15.44 14.23
C MET A 175 -2.31 -15.32 13.03
N VAL A 176 -1.79 -15.50 11.80
CA VAL A 176 -2.64 -15.53 10.60
C VAL A 176 -3.60 -16.71 10.67
N ARG A 177 -3.09 -17.91 10.95
CA ARG A 177 -3.89 -19.15 10.97
C ARG A 177 -5.03 -19.11 11.98
N THR A 178 -4.85 -18.41 13.10
CA THR A 178 -5.86 -18.31 14.17
C THR A 178 -6.88 -17.20 13.96
N THR A 179 -6.76 -16.40 12.90
CA THR A 179 -7.73 -15.34 12.61
C THR A 179 -9.03 -15.92 12.04
N ASP A 180 -10.18 -15.37 12.44
CA ASP A 180 -11.48 -15.70 11.86
C ASP A 180 -11.51 -15.36 10.36
N PRO A 181 -11.80 -16.32 9.46
CA PRO A 181 -11.81 -16.09 8.03
C PRO A 181 -12.79 -14.99 7.59
N GLY A 182 -13.97 -14.93 8.22
CA GLY A 182 -15.00 -13.92 7.89
C GLY A 182 -14.53 -12.50 8.19
N CYS A 183 -13.91 -12.31 9.36
CA CYS A 183 -13.34 -11.03 9.75
C CYS A 183 -12.10 -10.66 8.92
N TYR A 184 -11.26 -11.63 8.55
CA TYR A 184 -10.14 -11.38 7.64
C TYR A 184 -10.63 -10.90 6.26
N ILE A 185 -11.66 -11.54 5.71
CA ILE A 185 -12.29 -11.11 4.45
C ILE A 185 -12.84 -9.69 4.58
N ALA A 186 -13.57 -9.39 5.65
CA ALA A 186 -14.13 -8.06 5.85
C ALA A 186 -13.05 -6.98 5.99
N ALA A 187 -11.94 -7.27 6.67
CA ALA A 187 -10.79 -6.39 6.73
C ALA A 187 -10.12 -6.19 5.36
N CYS A 188 -10.12 -7.22 4.49
CA CYS A 188 -9.69 -7.05 3.10
C CYS A 188 -10.61 -6.09 2.33
N GLU A 189 -11.94 -6.20 2.50
CA GLU A 189 -12.89 -5.26 1.90
C GLU A 189 -12.69 -3.83 2.43
N ALA A 190 -12.42 -3.68 3.73
CA ALA A 190 -12.11 -2.39 4.33
C ALA A 190 -10.88 -1.74 3.69
N LEU A 191 -9.80 -2.50 3.47
CA LEU A 191 -8.60 -2.02 2.80
C LEU A 191 -8.84 -1.74 1.31
N ALA A 192 -9.66 -2.55 0.63
CA ALA A 192 -10.02 -2.36 -0.78
C ALA A 192 -10.77 -1.03 -1.02
N ALA A 193 -11.57 -0.59 -0.04
CA ALA A 193 -12.34 0.65 -0.10
C ALA A 193 -11.59 1.88 0.44
N PHE A 194 -10.45 1.69 1.11
CA PHE A 194 -9.70 2.77 1.75
C PHE A 194 -8.83 3.54 0.74
N ASP A 195 -9.15 4.81 0.53
CA ASP A 195 -8.33 5.75 -0.24
C ASP A 195 -8.49 7.16 0.34
N ILE A 196 -7.44 7.65 1.00
CA ILE A 196 -7.41 8.99 1.62
C ILE A 196 -6.45 9.94 0.91
N ARG A 197 -5.96 9.58 -0.29
CA ARG A 197 -4.91 10.36 -1.00
C ARG A 197 -5.29 11.83 -1.20
N THR A 198 -6.57 12.10 -1.47
CA THR A 198 -7.08 13.47 -1.67
C THR A 198 -7.33 14.21 -0.35
N GLU A 199 -7.28 13.52 0.77
CA GLU A 199 -7.61 14.05 2.10
C GLU A 199 -6.37 14.24 2.99
N LEU A 200 -5.20 13.73 2.61
CA LEU A 200 -3.96 13.79 3.41
C LEU A 200 -3.65 15.20 3.96
N GLY A 201 -3.88 16.24 3.14
CA GLY A 201 -3.66 17.64 3.51
C GLY A 201 -4.53 18.14 4.68
N ARG A 202 -5.54 17.36 5.09
CA ARG A 202 -6.45 17.67 6.19
C ARG A 202 -6.07 17.02 7.51
N ILE A 203 -5.05 16.16 7.55
CA ILE A 203 -4.53 15.58 8.81
C ILE A 203 -3.75 16.68 9.54
N PRO A 204 -4.23 17.20 10.68
CA PRO A 204 -3.65 18.40 11.30
C PRO A 204 -2.65 18.08 12.41
N VAL A 205 -2.40 16.80 12.69
CA VAL A 205 -1.60 16.34 13.83
C VAL A 205 -0.17 16.00 13.41
N PRO A 206 0.85 16.25 14.26
CA PRO A 206 2.21 15.85 13.98
C PRO A 206 2.28 14.36 13.64
N THR A 207 2.86 14.03 12.49
CA THR A 207 2.83 12.66 11.96
C THR A 207 4.22 12.11 11.70
N LEU A 208 4.53 10.93 12.22
CA LEU A 208 5.68 10.13 11.83
C LEU A 208 5.22 9.01 10.89
N VAL A 209 5.90 8.84 9.76
CA VAL A 209 5.72 7.71 8.87
C VAL A 209 6.96 6.84 8.96
N VAL A 210 6.80 5.60 9.41
CA VAL A 210 7.89 4.61 9.52
C VAL A 210 7.67 3.51 8.49
N VAL A 211 8.68 3.16 7.72
CA VAL A 211 8.57 2.10 6.72
C VAL A 211 9.84 1.26 6.68
N GLY A 212 9.70 -0.05 6.54
CA GLY A 212 10.82 -0.94 6.25
C GLY A 212 11.40 -0.62 4.87
N ALA A 213 12.74 -0.53 4.77
CA ALA A 213 13.40 -0.22 3.51
C ALA A 213 13.12 -1.29 2.43
N GLU A 214 12.87 -2.53 2.84
CA GLU A 214 12.56 -3.66 1.96
C GLU A 214 11.07 -4.00 1.91
N ASP A 215 10.18 -3.17 2.48
CA ASP A 215 8.74 -3.41 2.46
C ASP A 215 8.21 -3.34 1.01
N ARG A 216 7.55 -4.42 0.57
CA ARG A 216 6.95 -4.57 -0.76
C ARG A 216 5.42 -4.54 -0.75
N VAL A 217 4.81 -4.44 0.44
CA VAL A 217 3.36 -4.38 0.65
C VAL A 217 2.90 -2.92 0.69
N THR A 218 3.56 -2.10 1.48
CA THR A 218 3.29 -0.66 1.68
C THR A 218 4.60 0.11 1.74
N GLY A 219 5.43 -0.13 0.72
CA GLY A 219 6.84 0.24 0.71
C GLY A 219 7.15 1.73 0.68
N PRO A 220 8.43 2.09 0.51
CA PRO A 220 8.89 3.48 0.55
C PRO A 220 8.17 4.47 -0.38
N GLY A 221 7.57 4.01 -1.48
CA GLY A 221 6.76 4.84 -2.37
C GLY A 221 5.48 5.35 -1.71
N ASP A 222 4.77 4.48 -0.99
CA ASP A 222 3.56 4.84 -0.25
C ASP A 222 3.89 5.76 0.92
N ALA A 223 4.96 5.44 1.65
CA ALA A 223 5.45 6.27 2.75
C ALA A 223 5.82 7.69 2.30
N ARG A 224 6.46 7.83 1.14
CA ARG A 224 6.73 9.15 0.53
C ARG A 224 5.45 9.88 0.14
N THR A 225 4.44 9.17 -0.33
CA THR A 225 3.12 9.76 -0.66
C THR A 225 2.44 10.29 0.60
N LEU A 226 2.48 9.54 1.72
CA LEU A 226 1.96 10.01 3.01
C LEU A 226 2.68 11.29 3.45
N VAL A 227 4.02 11.29 3.47
CA VAL A 227 4.79 12.46 3.92
C VAL A 227 4.61 13.67 3.02
N ALA A 228 4.48 13.48 1.71
CA ALA A 228 4.23 14.58 0.78
C ALA A 228 2.82 15.17 0.94
N GLY A 229 1.84 14.36 1.35
CA GLY A 229 0.45 14.79 1.49
C GLY A 229 0.07 15.33 2.87
N ILE A 230 0.73 14.87 3.94
CA ILE A 230 0.39 15.22 5.32
C ILE A 230 1.25 16.42 5.79
N PRO A 231 0.63 17.52 6.26
CA PRO A 231 1.35 18.63 6.86
C PRO A 231 2.23 18.17 8.04
N ASP A 232 3.46 18.68 8.11
CA ASP A 232 4.42 18.40 9.19
C ASP A 232 4.73 16.90 9.41
N ALA A 233 4.55 16.07 8.38
CA ALA A 233 4.92 14.66 8.44
C ALA A 233 6.44 14.46 8.28
N ARG A 234 6.98 13.45 8.98
CA ARG A 234 8.38 13.03 8.87
C ARG A 234 8.47 11.59 8.41
N LEU A 235 9.43 11.28 7.55
CA LEU A 235 9.69 9.92 7.08
C LEU A 235 10.88 9.32 7.83
N ALA A 236 10.72 8.09 8.32
CA ALA A 236 11.79 7.24 8.80
C ALA A 236 11.80 5.92 8.02
N LEU A 237 12.93 5.66 7.35
CA LEU A 237 13.21 4.38 6.69
C LEU A 237 14.01 3.50 7.66
N VAL A 238 13.56 2.27 7.86
CA VAL A 238 14.21 1.28 8.73
C VAL A 238 14.95 0.27 7.85
N PRO A 239 16.30 0.30 7.80
CA PRO A 239 17.08 -0.65 7.01
C PRO A 239 16.97 -2.08 7.54
N GLY A 240 16.97 -3.08 6.67
CA GLY A 240 16.89 -4.48 7.08
C GLY A 240 15.56 -4.83 7.73
N ALA A 241 14.49 -4.15 7.33
CA ALA A 241 13.10 -4.40 7.70
C ALA A 241 12.20 -4.40 6.47
N SER A 242 11.30 -5.38 6.42
CA SER A 242 10.17 -5.43 5.50
C SER A 242 8.89 -4.89 6.19
N HIS A 243 7.72 -5.45 5.87
CA HIS A 243 6.43 -4.93 6.30
C HIS A 243 6.19 -4.98 7.81
N LEU A 244 6.62 -6.04 8.50
CA LEU A 244 6.52 -6.10 9.98
C LEU A 244 7.78 -5.53 10.63
N ALA A 245 8.12 -4.29 10.28
CA ALA A 245 9.24 -3.55 10.86
C ALA A 245 9.28 -3.56 12.42
N PRO A 246 8.14 -3.46 13.14
CA PRO A 246 8.15 -3.59 14.61
C PRO A 246 8.67 -4.94 15.12
N VAL A 247 8.49 -6.01 14.34
CA VAL A 247 8.94 -7.36 14.72
C VAL A 247 10.39 -7.60 14.30
N GLU A 248 10.76 -7.12 13.12
CA GLU A 248 12.06 -7.37 12.48
C GLU A 248 13.17 -6.47 13.03
N GLN A 249 12.87 -5.19 13.28
CA GLN A 249 13.79 -4.18 13.81
C GLN A 249 13.18 -3.47 15.03
N PRO A 250 12.89 -4.21 16.12
CA PRO A 250 12.12 -3.68 17.25
C PRO A 250 12.76 -2.47 17.90
N GLY A 251 14.08 -2.50 18.15
CA GLY A 251 14.80 -1.39 18.78
C GLY A 251 14.76 -0.10 17.96
N ALA A 252 15.00 -0.19 16.65
CA ALA A 252 14.96 0.97 15.76
C ALA A 252 13.54 1.58 15.71
N VAL A 253 12.50 0.75 15.65
CA VAL A 253 11.12 1.23 15.71
C VAL A 253 10.82 1.87 17.06
N THR A 254 11.21 1.24 18.17
CA THR A 254 11.03 1.79 19.52
C THR A 254 11.64 3.19 19.64
N ASP A 255 12.91 3.37 19.24
CA ASP A 255 13.61 4.66 19.33
C ASP A 255 12.91 5.77 18.53
N LEU A 256 12.40 5.44 17.33
CA LEU A 256 11.64 6.35 16.50
C LEU A 256 10.32 6.77 17.16
N LEU A 257 9.60 5.82 17.77
CA LEU A 257 8.35 6.09 18.48
C LEU A 257 8.61 6.94 19.74
N LEU A 258 9.63 6.58 20.54
CA LEU A 258 10.05 7.35 21.72
C LEU A 258 10.34 8.79 21.33
N THR A 259 11.15 9.00 20.29
CA THR A 259 11.53 10.33 19.81
C THR A 259 10.32 11.13 19.33
N HIS A 260 9.43 10.50 18.55
CA HIS A 260 8.26 11.19 18.02
C HIS A 260 7.29 11.59 19.12
N PHE A 261 6.88 10.66 19.98
CA PHE A 261 5.86 10.94 20.99
C PHE A 261 6.40 11.80 22.14
N SER A 262 7.69 11.73 22.49
CA SER A 262 8.27 12.63 23.51
C SER A 262 8.41 14.09 23.05
N THR A 263 8.48 14.34 21.74
CA THR A 263 8.66 15.68 21.17
C THR A 263 7.36 16.29 20.66
N ALA A 264 6.49 15.48 20.04
CA ALA A 264 5.20 15.94 19.52
C ALA A 264 4.15 16.10 20.63
N TRP A 265 4.36 15.48 21.80
CA TRP A 265 3.42 15.43 22.90
C TRP A 265 3.97 16.12 24.16
N GLN A 266 4.39 17.38 24.04
CA GLN A 266 4.71 18.22 25.19
C GLN A 266 3.52 19.15 25.51
N ASP A 267 2.74 18.77 26.54
CA ASP A 267 1.68 19.50 27.28
C ASP A 267 0.33 19.79 26.57
N THR A 268 -0.86 19.80 27.22
CA THR A 268 -1.22 20.07 28.63
C THR A 268 -2.41 19.23 29.13
N GLN A 269 -2.37 18.80 30.40
CA GLN A 269 -3.55 18.73 31.27
C GLN A 269 -4.11 20.15 31.51
N ALA A 270 -4.82 20.71 30.54
CA ALA A 270 -5.67 21.86 30.75
C ALA A 270 -6.99 21.58 30.07
N ALA A 271 -8.05 21.52 30.88
CA ALA A 271 -9.44 21.44 30.45
C ALA A 271 -9.65 22.35 29.24
N ILE A 272 -10.13 21.78 28.13
CA ILE A 272 -10.53 22.56 26.95
C ILE A 272 -11.81 23.31 27.35
N PRO A 273 -11.81 24.65 27.45
CA PRO A 273 -13.05 25.40 27.36
C PRO A 273 -13.50 25.31 25.90
N MET A 274 -14.77 24.95 25.69
CA MET A 274 -15.42 24.97 24.38
C MET A 274 -15.16 26.33 23.69
N PRO A 275 -14.59 26.38 22.47
CA PRO A 275 -14.52 27.62 21.73
C PRO A 275 -15.91 27.97 21.20
N ASP A 276 -16.37 29.18 21.50
CA ASP A 276 -17.50 29.82 20.86
C ASP A 276 -17.26 29.91 19.34
N SER A 277 -18.32 29.61 18.59
CA SER A 277 -18.53 29.78 17.14
C SER A 277 -17.35 30.31 16.31
N VAL A 278 -16.85 29.47 15.40
CA VAL A 278 -15.89 29.84 14.35
C VAL A 278 -16.47 30.93 13.44
N PRO A 279 -15.74 32.03 13.12
CA PRO A 279 -16.17 32.98 12.11
C PRO A 279 -16.11 32.36 10.71
N ARG A 280 -17.21 32.44 9.95
CA ARG A 280 -17.22 32.06 8.54
C ARG A 280 -16.36 33.05 7.73
N LEU A 281 -15.23 32.58 7.21
CA LEU A 281 -14.50 33.28 6.16
C LEU A 281 -15.02 32.81 4.80
N SER A 282 -15.92 33.61 4.22
CA SER A 282 -16.33 33.50 2.83
C SER A 282 -15.35 34.32 1.98
N ALA A 283 -14.42 33.67 1.29
CA ALA A 283 -13.71 34.28 0.17
C ALA A 283 -13.92 33.40 -1.08
N PRO A 284 -14.27 33.97 -2.24
CA PRO A 284 -14.51 33.18 -3.44
C PRO A 284 -13.17 32.68 -4.01
N VAL A 285 -13.06 31.37 -4.19
CA VAL A 285 -11.96 30.73 -4.91
C VAL A 285 -12.12 31.06 -6.40
N GLN A 286 -11.14 31.74 -6.99
CA GLN A 286 -11.02 31.89 -8.44
C GLN A 286 -10.22 30.69 -8.99
N PRO A 287 -10.74 29.92 -9.97
CA PRO A 287 -10.01 28.80 -10.55
C PRO A 287 -8.81 29.30 -11.38
N VAL A 288 -7.63 28.74 -11.11
CA VAL A 288 -6.45 28.92 -11.97
C VAL A 288 -6.41 27.75 -12.97
N ALA A 289 -6.42 28.12 -14.26
CA ALA A 289 -6.24 27.31 -15.48
C ALA A 289 -7.43 26.42 -15.91
N GLU A 290 -8.05 26.80 -17.04
CA GLU A 290 -9.00 25.99 -17.80
C GLU A 290 -8.31 24.70 -18.29
N ILE A 291 -8.83 23.55 -17.84
CA ILE A 291 -8.56 22.25 -18.45
C ILE A 291 -9.24 22.27 -19.81
N GLY A 292 -8.47 22.09 -20.89
CA GLY A 292 -9.01 22.00 -22.24
C GLY A 292 -10.12 20.95 -22.33
N THR A 293 -11.20 21.29 -23.03
CA THR A 293 -12.39 20.44 -23.17
C THR A 293 -12.01 19.08 -23.74
N ALA A 294 -12.24 18.02 -22.96
CA ALA A 294 -12.21 16.66 -23.49
C ALA A 294 -13.34 16.51 -24.52
N GLU A 295 -13.01 16.08 -25.74
CA GLU A 295 -14.03 15.64 -26.69
C GLU A 295 -14.85 14.52 -26.05
N SER A 296 -16.18 14.67 -26.17
CA SER A 296 -17.15 13.73 -25.64
C SER A 296 -16.91 12.32 -26.20
N ALA A 297 -16.73 11.35 -25.31
CA ALA A 297 -16.67 9.94 -25.68
C ALA A 297 -17.93 9.53 -26.45
N PRO A 298 -17.83 8.72 -27.52
CA PRO A 298 -19.00 8.25 -28.25
C PRO A 298 -19.93 7.42 -27.35
N GLU A 299 -21.24 7.58 -27.54
CA GLU A 299 -22.27 6.78 -26.87
C GLU A 299 -22.05 5.28 -27.11
N ALA A 300 -22.17 4.50 -26.03
CA ALA A 300 -22.04 3.05 -26.08
C ALA A 300 -23.18 2.45 -26.91
N VAL A 301 -22.85 1.98 -28.11
CA VAL A 301 -23.76 1.25 -28.98
C VAL A 301 -24.11 -0.09 -28.34
N ALA A 302 -25.40 -0.31 -28.09
CA ALA A 302 -25.95 -1.58 -27.66
C ALA A 302 -25.87 -2.61 -28.80
N GLY A 303 -24.75 -3.32 -28.87
CA GLY A 303 -24.51 -4.49 -29.69
C GLY A 303 -23.35 -5.26 -29.08
N GLY A 304 -23.43 -6.59 -29.00
CA GLY A 304 -22.36 -7.41 -28.42
C GLY A 304 -21.00 -7.01 -28.99
N ARG A 305 -20.04 -6.65 -28.10
CA ARG A 305 -18.73 -6.15 -28.53
C ARG A 305 -18.10 -7.17 -29.48
N PRO A 306 -17.71 -6.76 -30.71
CA PRO A 306 -17.05 -7.66 -31.64
C PRO A 306 -15.74 -8.17 -31.02
N ASP A 307 -15.40 -9.42 -31.32
CA ASP A 307 -14.22 -10.10 -30.82
C ASP A 307 -12.94 -9.26 -31.08
N PRO A 308 -12.22 -8.81 -30.04
CA PRO A 308 -11.05 -7.94 -30.18
C PRO A 308 -9.78 -8.67 -30.62
N TYR A 309 -9.79 -10.00 -30.77
CA TYR A 309 -8.62 -10.80 -31.12
C TYR A 309 -8.06 -10.43 -32.50
N THR A 310 -8.90 -10.33 -33.52
CA THR A 310 -8.44 -10.03 -34.89
C THR A 310 -7.85 -8.61 -35.00
N PRO A 311 -8.52 -7.56 -34.49
CA PRO A 311 -7.92 -6.22 -34.38
C PRO A 311 -6.64 -6.21 -33.53
N GLY A 312 -6.63 -6.94 -32.41
CA GLY A 312 -5.49 -7.04 -31.52
C GLY A 312 -4.28 -7.70 -32.17
N MET A 313 -4.47 -8.78 -32.93
CA MET A 313 -3.40 -9.47 -33.64
C MET A 313 -2.76 -8.56 -34.69
N ARG A 314 -3.56 -7.77 -35.41
CA ARG A 314 -3.05 -6.77 -36.36
C ARG A 314 -2.18 -5.74 -35.64
N LEU A 315 -2.68 -5.16 -34.55
CA LEU A 315 -1.93 -4.14 -33.81
C LEU A 315 -0.66 -4.70 -33.16
N ARG A 316 -0.73 -5.93 -32.63
CA ARG A 316 0.43 -6.66 -32.09
C ARG A 316 1.53 -6.80 -33.12
N ARG A 317 1.18 -7.12 -34.37
CA ARG A 317 2.14 -7.21 -35.50
C ARG A 317 2.71 -5.86 -35.87
N GLU A 318 1.88 -4.82 -35.97
CA GLU A 318 2.36 -3.47 -36.25
C GLU A 318 3.39 -2.99 -35.21
N VAL A 319 3.16 -3.30 -33.93
CA VAL A 319 4.02 -2.85 -32.82
C VAL A 319 5.22 -3.78 -32.57
N LEU A 320 5.05 -5.10 -32.53
CA LEU A 320 6.11 -6.07 -32.22
C LEU A 320 6.77 -6.70 -33.45
N GLY A 321 6.11 -6.66 -34.60
CA GLY A 321 6.67 -7.05 -35.89
C GLY A 321 6.36 -8.51 -36.21
N ASP A 322 6.14 -8.79 -37.49
CA ASP A 322 5.64 -10.10 -37.93
C ASP A 322 6.52 -11.25 -37.47
N ALA A 323 7.83 -11.17 -37.71
CA ALA A 323 8.77 -12.23 -37.34
C ALA A 323 8.75 -12.56 -35.83
N GLN A 324 8.60 -11.55 -34.97
CA GLN A 324 8.55 -11.77 -33.53
C GLN A 324 7.21 -12.36 -33.09
N VAL A 325 6.10 -11.87 -33.67
CA VAL A 325 4.77 -12.39 -33.37
C VAL A 325 4.63 -13.83 -33.86
N ASP A 326 5.12 -14.12 -35.07
CA ASP A 326 5.11 -15.47 -35.63
C ASP A 326 5.95 -16.44 -34.81
N GLY A 327 7.13 -16.03 -34.34
CA GLY A 327 7.96 -16.85 -33.45
C GLY A 327 7.26 -17.19 -32.12
N VAL A 328 6.54 -16.22 -31.53
CA VAL A 328 5.78 -16.45 -30.29
C VAL A 328 4.57 -17.35 -30.52
N MET A 329 3.84 -17.18 -31.63
CA MET A 329 2.67 -18.01 -31.93
C MET A 329 3.06 -19.42 -32.35
N ALA A 330 4.17 -19.61 -33.07
CA ALA A 330 4.67 -20.93 -33.46
C ALA A 330 5.23 -21.72 -32.28
N ALA A 331 5.72 -21.04 -31.25
CA ALA A 331 6.17 -21.66 -30.00
C ALA A 331 5.03 -21.90 -29.00
N ALA A 332 3.81 -21.43 -29.29
CA ALA A 332 2.66 -21.63 -28.43
C ALA A 332 2.16 -23.08 -28.56
N ASP A 333 2.01 -23.75 -27.43
CA ASP A 333 1.48 -25.10 -27.29
C ASP A 333 0.14 -25.07 -26.53
N ASP A 334 -0.45 -26.24 -26.28
CA ASP A 334 -1.72 -26.37 -25.54
C ASP A 334 -1.69 -25.70 -24.15
N PHE A 335 -0.49 -25.51 -23.57
CA PHE A 335 -0.32 -24.87 -22.27
C PHE A 335 -0.28 -23.34 -22.37
N THR A 336 0.24 -22.79 -23.47
CA THR A 336 0.50 -21.35 -23.63
C THR A 336 -0.42 -20.66 -24.64
N GLY A 337 -1.16 -21.42 -25.46
CA GLY A 337 -2.07 -20.93 -26.49
C GLY A 337 -3.13 -19.97 -25.96
N ASP A 338 -3.90 -20.40 -24.95
CA ASP A 338 -4.95 -19.59 -24.33
C ASP A 338 -4.39 -18.28 -23.73
N PHE A 339 -3.16 -18.33 -23.22
CA PHE A 339 -2.48 -17.15 -22.68
C PHE A 339 -2.07 -16.18 -23.80
N GLN A 340 -1.55 -16.68 -24.93
CA GLN A 340 -1.24 -15.82 -26.09
C GLN A 340 -2.51 -15.21 -26.69
N GLU A 341 -3.62 -15.92 -26.65
CA GLU A 341 -4.92 -15.42 -27.06
C GLU A 341 -5.40 -14.30 -26.13
N LEU A 342 -5.34 -14.51 -24.80
CA LEU A 342 -5.67 -13.49 -23.80
C LEU A 342 -4.84 -12.22 -23.99
N VAL A 343 -3.51 -12.34 -24.12
CA VAL A 343 -2.61 -11.19 -24.34
C VAL A 343 -2.97 -10.45 -25.63
N THR A 344 -3.26 -11.19 -26.70
CA THR A 344 -3.66 -10.59 -27.99
C THR A 344 -4.96 -9.80 -27.87
N ARG A 345 -5.98 -10.37 -27.23
CA ARG A 345 -7.28 -9.72 -27.02
C ARG A 345 -7.15 -8.48 -26.14
N TYR A 346 -6.55 -8.62 -24.97
CA TYR A 346 -6.58 -7.55 -23.96
C TYR A 346 -5.51 -6.50 -24.18
N ALA A 347 -4.24 -6.90 -24.30
CA ALA A 347 -3.16 -5.92 -24.41
C ALA A 347 -3.28 -5.16 -25.74
N TRP A 348 -3.49 -5.87 -26.84
CA TRP A 348 -3.47 -5.28 -28.17
C TRP A 348 -4.85 -4.89 -28.68
N GLY A 349 -5.84 -5.76 -28.51
CA GLY A 349 -7.20 -5.51 -28.97
C GLY A 349 -7.96 -4.47 -28.14
N GLU A 350 -7.60 -4.27 -26.86
CA GLU A 350 -8.27 -3.31 -25.99
C GLU A 350 -7.39 -2.15 -25.49
N VAL A 351 -6.18 -2.41 -24.98
CA VAL A 351 -5.42 -1.33 -24.31
C VAL A 351 -4.63 -0.48 -25.30
N TRP A 352 -3.88 -1.11 -26.20
CA TRP A 352 -3.07 -0.41 -27.21
C TRP A 352 -3.89 0.18 -28.34
N SER A 353 -5.09 -0.36 -28.61
CA SER A 353 -6.01 0.10 -29.65
C SER A 353 -6.83 1.33 -29.23
N ARG A 354 -6.88 1.64 -27.92
CA ARG A 354 -7.65 2.78 -27.41
C ARG A 354 -7.14 4.11 -27.93
N GLU A 355 -8.09 4.96 -28.27
CA GLU A 355 -7.87 6.37 -28.51
C GLU A 355 -7.52 7.09 -27.20
N GLY A 356 -6.73 8.17 -27.26
CA GLY A 356 -6.34 8.99 -26.10
C GLY A 356 -4.85 9.04 -25.79
N LEU A 357 -4.06 8.03 -26.15
CA LEU A 357 -2.59 8.09 -26.16
C LEU A 357 -2.06 7.59 -27.49
N ASP A 358 -1.14 8.34 -28.09
CA ASP A 358 -0.49 7.93 -29.32
C ASP A 358 0.51 6.77 -29.10
N ARG A 359 0.91 6.12 -30.19
CA ARG A 359 1.79 4.94 -30.11
C ARG A 359 3.18 5.27 -29.54
N ARG A 360 3.67 6.49 -29.80
CA ARG A 360 4.94 6.97 -29.24
C ARG A 360 4.88 7.03 -27.72
N THR A 361 3.87 7.69 -27.19
CA THR A 361 3.67 7.85 -25.74
C THR A 361 3.46 6.49 -25.07
N ARG A 362 2.69 5.59 -25.69
CA ARG A 362 2.52 4.22 -25.19
C ARG A 362 3.85 3.45 -25.14
N SER A 363 4.70 3.60 -26.14
CA SER A 363 6.06 3.02 -26.14
C SER A 363 6.93 3.60 -25.03
N THR A 364 6.90 4.92 -24.79
CA THR A 364 7.60 5.56 -23.66
C THR A 364 7.16 4.99 -22.31
N VAL A 365 5.85 4.87 -22.09
CA VAL A 365 5.28 4.31 -20.86
C VAL A 365 5.68 2.85 -20.70
N THR A 366 5.63 2.06 -21.78
CA THR A 366 5.97 0.64 -21.76
C THR A 366 7.44 0.41 -21.43
N LEU A 367 8.36 1.15 -22.08
CA LEU A 367 9.79 1.07 -21.77
C LEU A 367 10.06 1.43 -20.30
N THR A 368 9.46 2.52 -19.82
CA THR A 368 9.58 2.94 -18.41
C THR A 368 9.09 1.85 -17.46
N ALA A 369 7.92 1.25 -17.74
CA ALA A 369 7.32 0.22 -16.89
C ALA A 369 8.16 -1.07 -16.83
N LEU A 370 8.73 -1.49 -17.96
CA LEU A 370 9.62 -2.66 -18.01
C LEU A 370 10.89 -2.45 -17.19
N VAL A 371 11.49 -1.25 -17.26
CA VAL A 371 12.67 -0.91 -16.47
C VAL A 371 12.32 -0.79 -14.98
N ALA A 372 11.24 -0.10 -14.64
CA ALA A 372 10.80 0.09 -13.25
C ALA A 372 10.45 -1.23 -12.55
N SER A 373 9.90 -2.20 -13.28
CA SER A 373 9.57 -3.53 -12.76
C SER A 373 10.72 -4.54 -12.82
N GLY A 374 11.87 -4.16 -13.40
CA GLY A 374 13.03 -5.04 -13.56
C GLY A 374 12.83 -6.17 -14.59
N ARG A 375 11.81 -6.09 -15.44
CA ARG A 375 11.45 -7.10 -16.46
C ARG A 375 12.20 -6.87 -17.78
N LEU A 376 13.53 -6.88 -17.69
CA LEU A 376 14.42 -6.49 -18.79
C LEU A 376 14.42 -7.49 -19.95
N GLU A 377 13.98 -8.73 -19.73
CA GLU A 377 13.82 -9.78 -20.75
C GLU A 377 12.90 -9.35 -21.90
N SER A 378 11.93 -8.47 -21.64
CA SER A 378 11.01 -7.95 -22.66
C SER A 378 11.48 -6.62 -23.27
N LEU A 379 12.52 -5.99 -22.71
CA LEU A 379 12.92 -4.63 -23.09
C LEU A 379 13.40 -4.57 -24.54
N ALA A 380 14.15 -5.57 -25.01
CA ALA A 380 14.69 -5.58 -26.37
C ALA A 380 13.58 -5.50 -27.44
N ALA A 381 12.52 -6.30 -27.27
CA ALA A 381 11.35 -6.27 -28.13
C ALA A 381 10.65 -4.91 -28.14
N HIS A 382 10.51 -4.30 -26.97
CA HIS A 382 9.82 -3.04 -26.82
C HIS A 382 10.66 -1.82 -27.22
N THR A 383 12.00 -1.91 -27.19
CA THR A 383 12.89 -0.91 -27.79
C THR A 383 12.73 -0.89 -29.30
N ARG A 384 12.70 -2.07 -29.94
CA ARG A 384 12.45 -2.20 -31.39
C ARG A 384 11.05 -1.70 -31.77
N ALA A 385 10.05 -1.98 -30.93
CA ALA A 385 8.70 -1.45 -31.08
C ALA A 385 8.65 0.07 -30.95
N ALA A 386 9.38 0.66 -30.00
CA ALA A 386 9.44 2.10 -29.81
C ALA A 386 10.04 2.82 -31.03
N LEU A 387 11.11 2.27 -31.62
CA LEU A 387 11.69 2.78 -32.87
C LEU A 387 10.67 2.78 -34.01
N ARG A 388 9.93 1.67 -34.20
CA ARG A 388 8.88 1.57 -35.22
C ARG A 388 7.68 2.48 -34.98
N ASN A 389 7.33 2.70 -33.73
CA ASN A 389 6.31 3.69 -33.34
C ASN A 389 6.82 5.13 -33.48
N GLY A 390 8.07 5.32 -33.88
CA GLY A 390 8.65 6.59 -34.30
C GLY A 390 9.60 7.23 -33.30
N LEU A 391 9.83 6.65 -32.11
CA LEU A 391 10.80 7.22 -31.17
C LEU A 391 12.20 7.18 -31.79
N THR A 392 12.95 8.26 -31.61
CA THR A 392 14.35 8.31 -31.99
C THR A 392 15.23 7.65 -30.92
N PRO A 393 16.45 7.19 -31.27
CA PRO A 393 17.43 6.75 -30.29
C PRO A 393 17.70 7.77 -29.18
N ALA A 394 17.67 9.07 -29.50
CA ALA A 394 17.83 10.15 -28.54
C ALA A 394 16.65 10.20 -27.55
N GLU A 395 15.42 10.10 -28.02
CA GLU A 395 14.24 10.07 -27.14
C GLU A 395 14.22 8.82 -26.26
N ILE A 396 14.58 7.65 -26.80
CA ILE A 396 14.70 6.41 -26.01
C ILE A 396 15.78 6.59 -24.93
N LYS A 397 16.91 7.22 -25.26
CA LYS A 397 17.94 7.57 -24.27
C LYS A 397 17.37 8.48 -23.17
N GLU A 398 16.63 9.53 -23.49
CA GLU A 398 16.04 10.42 -22.47
C GLU A 398 15.05 9.67 -21.56
N VAL A 399 14.26 8.74 -22.12
CA VAL A 399 13.39 7.87 -21.32
C VAL A 399 14.21 7.01 -20.35
N LEU A 400 15.30 6.39 -20.81
CA LEU A 400 16.17 5.56 -19.95
C LEU A 400 17.01 6.40 -18.97
N MET A 401 17.36 7.63 -19.32
CA MET A 401 17.99 8.58 -18.39
C MET A 401 17.05 8.90 -17.23
N GLN A 402 15.78 9.13 -17.53
CA GLN A 402 14.75 9.34 -16.52
C GLN A 402 14.65 8.13 -15.59
N THR A 403 14.67 6.90 -16.12
CA THR A 403 14.61 5.70 -15.27
C THR A 403 15.83 5.51 -14.38
N ALA A 404 17.01 6.03 -14.72
CA ALA A 404 18.17 5.98 -13.82
C ALA A 404 17.93 6.73 -12.50
N VAL A 405 17.17 7.83 -12.54
CA VAL A 405 16.82 8.63 -11.37
C VAL A 405 15.78 7.94 -10.49
N TYR A 406 14.74 7.38 -11.12
CA TYR A 406 13.57 6.87 -10.38
C TYR A 406 13.61 5.36 -10.10
N CYS A 407 14.34 4.59 -10.90
CA CYS A 407 14.44 3.14 -10.80
C CYS A 407 15.82 2.67 -10.32
N GLY A 408 16.82 3.56 -10.33
CA GLY A 408 18.18 3.30 -9.86
C GLY A 408 19.18 3.05 -11.00
N ILE A 409 20.44 3.43 -10.75
CA ILE A 409 21.51 3.35 -11.75
C ILE A 409 21.77 1.92 -12.27
N PRO A 410 21.79 0.85 -11.43
CA PRO A 410 22.11 -0.50 -11.93
C PRO A 410 21.07 -1.04 -12.91
N VAL A 411 19.77 -0.86 -12.64
CA VAL A 411 18.70 -1.34 -13.54
C VAL A 411 18.66 -0.52 -14.83
N ALA A 412 18.87 0.80 -14.73
CA ALA A 412 18.99 1.64 -15.91
C ALA A 412 20.22 1.28 -16.74
N SER A 413 21.37 0.97 -16.12
CA SER A 413 22.58 0.54 -16.84
C SER A 413 22.35 -0.75 -17.64
N ALA A 414 21.65 -1.73 -17.07
CA ALA A 414 21.25 -2.93 -17.79
C ALA A 414 20.28 -2.62 -18.93
N ALA A 415 19.31 -1.73 -18.70
CA ALA A 415 18.39 -1.27 -19.73
C ALA A 415 19.09 -0.53 -20.89
N PHE A 416 20.07 0.32 -20.58
CA PHE A 416 20.92 1.01 -21.54
C PHE A 416 21.70 0.04 -22.41
N THR A 417 22.26 -1.02 -21.81
CA THR A 417 23.02 -2.05 -22.53
C THR A 417 22.12 -2.78 -23.55
N ILE A 418 20.90 -3.14 -23.14
CA ILE A 418 19.93 -3.82 -24.00
C ILE A 418 19.44 -2.89 -25.10
N ALA A 419 19.07 -1.64 -24.76
CA ALA A 419 18.57 -0.70 -25.75
C ALA A 419 19.64 -0.32 -26.77
N GLN A 420 20.89 -0.16 -26.36
CA GLN A 420 22.00 0.15 -27.25
C GLN A 420 22.24 -0.96 -28.27
N SER A 421 22.21 -2.23 -27.86
CA SER A 421 22.41 -3.35 -28.78
C SER A 421 21.30 -3.42 -29.84
N VAL A 422 20.04 -3.18 -29.42
CA VAL A 422 18.90 -3.12 -30.35
C VAL A 422 19.02 -1.93 -31.28
N ILE A 423 19.29 -0.72 -30.77
CA ILE A 423 19.43 0.49 -31.59
C ILE A 423 20.54 0.31 -32.62
N GLN A 424 21.69 -0.23 -32.25
CA GLN A 424 22.78 -0.49 -33.19
C GLN A 424 22.35 -1.47 -34.28
N ALA A 425 21.66 -2.57 -33.92
CA ALA A 425 21.17 -3.54 -34.89
C ALA A 425 20.14 -2.95 -35.87
N GLU A 426 19.29 -2.03 -35.41
CA GLU A 426 18.22 -1.43 -36.23
C GLU A 426 18.66 -0.18 -37.02
N THR A 427 19.75 0.48 -36.62
CA THR A 427 20.19 1.76 -37.22
C THR A 427 21.49 1.66 -38.01
N THR A 428 22.18 0.52 -37.95
CA THR A 428 23.37 0.28 -38.79
C THR A 428 22.92 -0.28 -40.15
N PRO A 429 23.29 0.34 -41.28
CA PRO A 429 22.95 -0.20 -42.59
C PRO A 429 23.62 -1.56 -42.83
N PRO A 430 22.97 -2.51 -43.53
CA PRO A 430 23.59 -3.77 -43.90
C PRO A 430 24.82 -3.52 -44.78
N ALA A 431 25.91 -4.25 -44.51
CA ALA A 431 27.17 -4.19 -45.25
C ALA A 431 27.06 -4.76 -46.67
#